data_AF-A0A963Q208-F1
#
_entry.id   AF-A0A963Q208-F1
#
_cell.length_a   1.000
_cell.length_b   1.000
_cell.length_c   1.000
_cell.angle_alpha   90.00
_cell.angle_beta   90.00
_cell.angle_gamma   90.00
#
_symmetry.space_group_name_H-M   'P 1'
#
loop_
_entity.id
_entity.type
_entity.pdbx_description
1 polymer ?
#
loop_
_entity_poly.entity_id
_entity_poly.type
_entity_poly.pdbx_seq_one_letter_code
_entity_poly.pdbx_strand_id
1 'polypeptide(L)'
;MAKESRPNPWVRPVMRRAAMGAGLWLAAAAAVADSASGELALNARTGPVSVKPQHAYLLVGPDFDGKPIRQLVLSEKDLAATIQGCDRLGCVSGALDSGVTVDLDAGPRLNYWLVANGQRVQHSDTARPETMKLDENSAQRLAGQWTLSGGVGATGSVRFAASLAKRFSKN
;
A
#
# COMPACT_ATOMS: atom_id res chain seq x y z
N MET A 1 -53.59 -23.39 -66.15
CA MET A 1 -52.53 -23.17 -67.16
C MET A 1 -51.26 -22.76 -66.45
N ALA A 2 -50.20 -23.53 -66.63
CA ALA A 2 -48.93 -23.39 -65.93
C ALA A 2 -48.14 -22.16 -66.40
N LYS A 3 -47.42 -21.52 -65.47
CA LYS A 3 -46.13 -20.90 -65.79
C LYS A 3 -45.22 -20.86 -64.56
N GLU A 4 -44.37 -21.87 -64.52
CA GLU A 4 -43.19 -21.97 -63.66
C GLU A 4 -42.23 -20.82 -63.99
N SER A 5 -41.86 -20.04 -62.98
CA SER A 5 -40.87 -18.96 -63.08
C SER A 5 -39.67 -19.33 -62.21
N ARG A 6 -38.53 -19.60 -62.87
CA ARG A 6 -37.27 -19.94 -62.20
C ARG A 6 -36.61 -18.67 -61.61
N PRO A 7 -35.96 -18.77 -60.43
CA PRO A 7 -35.27 -17.63 -59.82
C PRO A 7 -33.92 -17.30 -60.46
N ASN A 8 -33.61 -16.00 -60.49
CA ASN A 8 -32.46 -15.31 -61.09
C ASN A 8 -31.17 -15.49 -60.25
N PRO A 9 -30.00 -15.84 -60.83
CA PRO A 9 -28.82 -16.29 -60.07
C PRO A 9 -27.80 -15.21 -59.65
N TRP A 10 -28.18 -13.94 -59.53
CA TRP A 10 -27.22 -12.86 -59.21
C TRP A 10 -27.60 -12.02 -58.00
N VAL A 11 -27.48 -12.59 -56.79
CA VAL A 11 -27.36 -11.79 -55.57
C VAL A 11 -26.25 -12.39 -54.71
N ARG A 12 -25.11 -11.71 -54.69
CA ARG A 12 -23.94 -12.04 -53.88
C ARG A 12 -24.29 -11.93 -52.38
N PRO A 13 -23.91 -12.89 -51.52
CA PRO A 13 -24.13 -12.75 -50.09
C PRO A 13 -23.20 -11.69 -49.51
N VAL A 14 -23.78 -10.65 -48.91
CA VAL A 14 -23.09 -9.68 -48.06
C VAL A 14 -22.58 -10.42 -46.81
N MET A 15 -21.28 -10.64 -46.76
CA MET A 15 -20.56 -11.21 -45.64
C MET A 15 -20.63 -10.23 -44.46
N ARG A 16 -21.58 -10.46 -43.54
CA ARG A 16 -21.66 -9.75 -42.26
C ARG A 16 -20.43 -10.10 -41.43
N ARG A 17 -19.52 -9.15 -41.29
CA ARG A 17 -18.40 -9.21 -40.34
C ARG A 17 -18.97 -9.26 -38.92
N ALA A 18 -18.79 -10.39 -38.24
CA ALA A 18 -19.01 -10.49 -36.80
C ALA A 18 -17.88 -9.73 -36.09
N ALA A 19 -18.20 -8.58 -35.50
CA ALA A 19 -17.28 -7.89 -34.59
C ALA A 19 -17.40 -8.56 -33.21
N MET A 20 -16.43 -9.43 -32.88
CA MET A 20 -16.25 -9.89 -31.50
C MET A 20 -15.69 -8.73 -30.69
N GLY A 21 -16.54 -8.11 -29.86
CA GLY A 21 -16.09 -7.17 -28.84
C GLY A 21 -15.35 -7.92 -27.73
N ALA A 22 -14.03 -7.81 -27.69
CA ALA A 22 -13.24 -8.25 -26.56
C ALA A 22 -13.43 -7.26 -25.40
N GLY A 23 -14.29 -7.61 -24.44
CA GLY A 23 -14.37 -6.90 -23.18
C GLY A 23 -13.10 -7.12 -22.38
N LEU A 24 -12.28 -6.09 -22.21
CA LEU A 24 -11.18 -6.08 -21.24
C LEU A 24 -11.78 -6.11 -19.84
N TRP A 25 -11.70 -7.27 -19.18
CA TRP A 25 -11.86 -7.37 -17.74
C TRP A 25 -10.63 -6.72 -17.08
N LEU A 26 -10.79 -5.50 -16.60
CA LEU A 26 -9.83 -4.87 -15.69
C LEU A 26 -9.87 -5.63 -14.36
N ALA A 27 -8.93 -6.55 -14.17
CA ALA A 27 -8.70 -7.16 -12.87
C ALA A 27 -8.25 -6.05 -11.91
N ALA A 28 -9.09 -5.73 -10.92
CA ALA A 28 -8.66 -4.92 -9.79
C ALA A 28 -7.56 -5.69 -9.06
N ALA A 29 -6.33 -5.16 -9.08
CA ALA A 29 -5.25 -5.70 -8.27
C ALA A 29 -5.67 -5.59 -6.79
N ALA A 30 -6.07 -6.70 -6.18
CA ALA A 30 -6.26 -6.76 -4.75
C ALA A 30 -4.92 -6.40 -4.10
N ALA A 31 -4.92 -5.44 -3.17
CA ALA A 31 -3.76 -5.19 -2.33
C ALA A 31 -3.52 -6.45 -1.49
N VAL A 32 -2.61 -7.31 -1.95
CA VAL A 32 -2.08 -8.40 -1.15
C VAL A 32 -1.12 -7.81 -0.14
N ALA A 33 -1.32 -8.14 1.13
CA ALA A 33 -0.39 -7.77 2.19
C ALA A 33 0.95 -8.47 1.91
N ASP A 34 2.00 -7.69 1.65
CA ASP A 34 3.35 -8.23 1.67
C ASP A 34 3.82 -8.40 3.12
N SER A 35 4.91 -9.14 3.31
CA SER A 35 5.37 -9.54 4.64
C SER A 35 6.32 -8.53 5.29
N ALA A 36 6.20 -8.44 6.61
CA ALA A 36 7.18 -7.84 7.50
C ALA A 36 7.61 -8.86 8.57
N SER A 37 8.81 -8.67 9.11
CA SER A 37 9.31 -9.49 10.23
C SER A 37 10.33 -8.72 11.06
N GLY A 38 10.41 -9.04 12.35
CA GLY A 38 11.27 -8.34 13.30
C GLY A 38 10.45 -7.67 14.39
N GLU A 39 11.07 -6.75 15.11
CA GLU A 39 10.49 -6.13 16.30
C GLU A 39 11.03 -4.71 16.46
N LEU A 40 10.12 -3.80 16.85
CA LEU A 40 10.48 -2.49 17.38
C LEU A 40 9.96 -2.40 18.81
N ALA A 41 10.83 -2.01 19.73
CA ALA A 41 10.52 -1.81 21.14
C ALA A 41 10.59 -0.32 21.48
N LEU A 42 9.69 0.12 22.35
CA LEU A 42 9.64 1.46 22.90
C LEU A 42 9.54 1.38 24.42
N ASN A 43 10.44 2.07 25.12
CA ASN A 43 10.30 2.29 26.55
C ASN A 43 9.31 3.42 26.81
N ALA A 44 8.01 3.09 26.84
CA ALA A 44 6.96 4.06 27.11
C ALA A 44 6.87 4.38 28.62
N ARG A 45 6.21 5.50 28.96
CA ARG A 45 5.99 5.90 30.37
C ARG A 45 5.25 4.83 31.19
N THR A 46 4.39 4.07 30.55
CA THR A 46 3.60 2.99 31.16
C THR A 46 4.35 1.66 31.25
N GLY A 47 5.60 1.61 30.80
CA GLY A 47 6.41 0.40 30.70
C GLY A 47 6.87 0.11 29.27
N PRO A 48 7.81 -0.83 29.09
CA PRO A 48 8.26 -1.26 27.77
C PRO A 48 7.10 -1.87 26.98
N VAL A 49 6.99 -1.49 25.71
CA VAL A 49 6.09 -2.08 24.74
C VAL A 49 6.88 -2.50 23.51
N SER A 50 6.37 -3.47 22.77
CA SER A 50 6.91 -3.81 21.46
C SER A 50 5.82 -4.05 20.43
N VAL A 51 6.20 -3.85 19.18
CA VAL A 51 5.41 -4.14 18.00
C VAL A 51 6.20 -5.11 17.12
N LYS A 52 5.52 -6.14 16.61
CA LYS A 52 6.07 -7.20 15.77
C LYS A 52 5.30 -7.25 14.44
N PRO A 53 5.57 -6.30 13.53
CA PRO A 53 4.84 -6.22 12.27
C PRO A 53 4.91 -7.52 11.48
N GLN A 54 3.77 -7.94 10.93
CA GLN A 54 3.64 -9.10 10.06
C GLN A 54 3.32 -8.70 8.62
N HIS A 55 2.75 -7.50 8.45
CA HIS A 55 2.28 -6.98 7.18
C HIS A 55 2.98 -5.66 6.84
N ALA A 56 3.27 -5.46 5.56
CA ALA A 56 3.85 -4.24 5.02
C ALA A 56 3.06 -3.73 3.81
N TYR A 57 2.85 -2.42 3.77
CA TYR A 57 2.15 -1.75 2.68
C TYR A 57 2.90 -0.49 2.28
N LEU A 58 3.01 -0.26 0.97
CA LEU A 58 3.48 1.01 0.43
C LEU A 58 2.25 1.82 -0.01
N LEU A 59 2.10 3.00 0.55
CA LEU A 59 1.05 3.96 0.21
C LEU A 59 1.68 5.21 -0.40
N VAL A 60 0.92 5.90 -1.24
CA VAL A 60 1.28 7.22 -1.77
C VAL A 60 0.12 8.17 -1.55
N GLY A 61 0.38 9.38 -1.09
CA GLY A 61 -0.64 10.40 -0.93
C GLY A 61 -0.04 11.72 -0.48
N PRO A 62 -0.84 12.79 -0.41
CA PRO A 62 -0.40 14.02 0.23
C PRO A 62 -0.24 13.81 1.74
N ASP A 63 0.79 14.40 2.33
CA ASP A 63 0.93 14.57 3.78
C ASP A 63 0.01 15.71 4.28
N PHE A 64 0.04 16.03 5.57
CA PHE A 64 -0.76 17.09 6.20
C PHE A 64 -0.50 18.48 5.61
N ASP A 65 0.71 18.74 5.09
CA ASP A 65 1.06 19.99 4.41
C ASP A 65 0.73 19.97 2.90
N GLY A 66 0.11 18.89 2.41
CA GLY A 66 -0.29 18.69 1.02
C GLY A 66 0.82 18.14 0.12
N LYS A 67 2.05 17.99 0.60
CA LYS A 67 3.15 17.47 -0.22
C LYS A 67 3.00 15.97 -0.45
N PRO A 68 3.25 15.47 -1.67
CA PRO A 68 3.19 14.04 -1.93
C PRO A 68 4.31 13.31 -1.18
N ILE A 69 3.94 12.25 -0.47
CA ILE A 69 4.87 11.36 0.21
C ILE A 69 4.61 9.90 -0.18
N ARG A 70 5.64 9.08 -0.07
CA ARG A 70 5.50 7.64 0.13
C ARG A 70 5.48 7.35 1.62
N GLN A 71 4.50 6.56 2.04
CA GLN A 71 4.38 6.09 3.41
C GLN A 71 4.49 4.56 3.42
N LEU A 72 5.44 4.04 4.17
CA LEU A 72 5.51 2.63 4.54
C LEU A 72 4.64 2.42 5.78
N VAL A 73 3.73 1.46 5.73
CA VAL A 73 2.93 1.03 6.88
C VAL A 73 3.35 -0.39 7.24
N LEU A 74 3.86 -0.56 8.46
CA LEU A 74 4.20 -1.86 9.04
C LEU A 74 3.19 -2.15 10.15
N SER A 75 2.42 -3.21 10.00
CA SER A 75 1.29 -3.52 10.90
C SER A 75 1.37 -4.94 11.44
N GLU A 76 0.96 -5.14 12.69
CA GLU A 76 0.76 -6.49 13.25
C GLU A 76 -0.49 -7.17 12.69
N LYS A 77 -1.52 -6.38 12.33
CA LYS A 77 -2.77 -6.86 11.74
C LYS A 77 -2.82 -6.59 10.24
N ASP A 78 -3.54 -7.43 9.51
CA ASP A 78 -3.86 -7.17 8.11
C ASP A 78 -4.72 -5.90 7.98
N LEU A 79 -4.30 -4.97 7.11
CA LEU A 79 -4.98 -3.71 6.84
C LEU A 79 -5.46 -3.61 5.38
N ALA A 80 -5.32 -4.65 4.56
CA ALA A 80 -5.63 -4.62 3.14
C ALA A 80 -7.07 -4.12 2.88
N ALA A 81 -8.06 -4.69 3.55
CA ALA A 81 -9.46 -4.28 3.42
C ALA A 81 -9.69 -2.82 3.85
N THR A 82 -9.07 -2.41 4.97
CA THR A 82 -9.12 -1.03 5.46
C THR A 82 -8.53 -0.05 4.45
N ILE A 83 -7.35 -0.36 3.90
CA ILE A 83 -6.69 0.45 2.88
C ILE A 83 -7.59 0.60 1.64
N GLN A 84 -8.22 -0.50 1.19
CA GLN A 84 -9.16 -0.45 0.08
C GLN A 84 -10.37 0.45 0.37
N GLY A 85 -10.91 0.39 1.59
CA GLY A 85 -12.05 1.21 2.01
C GLY A 85 -11.76 2.67 2.37
N CYS A 86 -10.51 3.03 2.64
CA CYS A 86 -10.15 4.41 2.99
C CYS A 86 -10.13 5.34 1.76
N ASP A 87 -10.68 6.55 1.90
CA ASP A 87 -10.67 7.57 0.83
C ASP A 87 -9.46 8.52 0.88
N ARG A 88 -8.75 8.52 2.00
CA ARG A 88 -7.66 9.45 2.29
C ARG A 88 -6.53 8.76 3.06
N LEU A 89 -5.30 9.23 2.90
CA LEU A 89 -4.13 8.57 3.48
C LEU A 89 -4.24 8.45 5.01
N GLY A 90 -4.58 9.53 5.71
CA GLY A 90 -4.69 9.54 7.18
C GLY A 90 -5.79 8.63 7.76
N CYS A 91 -6.73 8.13 6.95
CA CYS A 91 -7.69 7.10 7.38
C CYS A 91 -6.99 5.78 7.71
N VAL A 92 -5.93 5.43 6.97
CA VAL A 92 -5.17 4.19 7.23
C VAL A 92 -4.39 4.31 8.52
N SER A 93 -3.68 5.43 8.74
CA SER A 93 -2.98 5.70 10.00
C SER A 93 -3.95 5.67 11.19
N GLY A 94 -5.15 6.25 11.05
CA GLY A 94 -6.17 6.23 12.10
C GLY A 94 -6.69 4.82 12.45
N ALA A 95 -6.55 3.84 11.56
CA ALA A 95 -6.95 2.46 11.79
C ALA A 95 -5.79 1.54 12.23
N LEU A 96 -4.56 2.07 12.35
CA LEU A 96 -3.42 1.32 12.82
C LEU A 96 -3.48 1.21 14.35
N ASP A 97 -3.81 0.02 14.85
CA ASP A 97 -3.90 -0.26 16.29
C ASP A 97 -2.54 -0.58 16.93
N SER A 98 -1.66 -1.23 16.16
CA SER A 98 -0.36 -1.73 16.59
C SER A 98 0.56 -1.86 15.37
N GLY A 99 1.66 -1.11 15.36
CA GLY A 99 2.58 -1.03 14.22
C GLY A 99 3.31 0.31 14.14
N VAL A 100 3.79 0.65 12.95
CA VAL A 100 4.48 1.90 12.69
C VAL A 100 4.23 2.38 11.26
N THR A 101 4.04 3.69 11.09
CA THR A 101 4.11 4.35 9.79
C THR A 101 5.45 5.07 9.63
N VAL A 102 6.00 5.09 8.42
CA VAL A 102 7.24 5.81 8.08
C VAL A 102 7.05 6.59 6.79
N ASP A 103 7.29 7.91 6.85
CA ASP A 103 7.22 8.79 5.69
C ASP A 103 8.62 8.97 5.10
N LEU A 104 8.80 8.61 3.82
CA LEU A 104 10.13 8.55 3.19
C LEU A 104 10.55 9.84 2.47
N ASP A 105 9.58 10.61 1.98
CA ASP A 105 9.84 11.74 1.09
C ASP A 105 9.33 13.09 1.65
N ALA A 106 9.01 13.14 2.95
CA ALA A 106 8.49 14.33 3.63
C ALA A 106 9.58 15.39 3.93
N GLY A 107 10.87 15.02 3.85
CA GLY A 107 11.99 15.90 4.16
C GLY A 107 13.32 15.16 4.27
N PRO A 108 14.35 15.76 4.91
CA PRO A 108 15.69 15.16 5.03
C PRO A 108 15.76 14.00 6.06
N ARG A 109 14.65 13.70 6.73
CA ARG A 109 14.52 12.71 7.79
C ARG A 109 13.35 11.80 7.49
N LEU A 110 13.41 10.57 7.98
CA LEU A 110 12.27 9.67 7.99
C LEU A 110 11.41 10.02 9.21
N ASN A 111 10.20 10.55 8.98
CA ASN A 111 9.25 10.73 10.06
C ASN A 111 8.60 9.39 10.34
N TYR A 112 8.49 9.00 11.61
CA TYR A 112 7.79 7.77 11.96
C TYR A 112 6.85 7.98 13.14
N TRP A 113 5.77 7.20 13.12
CA TRP A 113 4.78 7.17 14.19
C TRP A 113 4.51 5.71 14.57
N LEU A 114 4.98 5.33 15.75
CA LEU A 114 4.76 4.01 16.34
C LEU A 114 3.51 4.06 17.19
N VAL A 115 2.66 3.04 17.04
CA VAL A 115 1.47 2.82 17.85
C VAL A 115 1.48 1.42 18.42
N ALA A 116 1.03 1.29 19.67
CA ALA A 116 0.89 0.00 20.34
C ALA A 116 -0.32 0.01 21.28
N ASN A 117 -0.75 -1.18 21.69
CA ASN A 117 -1.86 -1.39 22.64
C ASN A 117 -3.18 -0.73 22.21
N GLY A 118 -3.52 -0.80 20.92
CA GLY A 118 -4.74 -0.19 20.39
C GLY A 118 -4.71 1.32 20.50
N GLN A 119 -3.59 1.93 20.05
CA GLN A 119 -3.31 3.38 20.11
C GLN A 119 -3.21 4.00 21.52
N ARG A 120 -3.19 3.20 22.59
CA ARG A 120 -2.95 3.71 23.96
C ARG A 120 -1.51 4.19 24.18
N VAL A 121 -0.57 3.63 23.42
CA VAL A 121 0.81 4.09 23.37
C VAL A 121 1.08 4.59 21.97
N GLN A 122 1.54 5.83 21.86
CA GLN A 122 1.87 6.49 20.60
C GLN A 122 3.19 7.23 20.78
N HIS A 123 4.04 7.16 19.76
CA HIS A 123 5.31 7.85 19.76
C HIS A 123 5.67 8.30 18.35
N SER A 124 5.84 9.60 18.17
CA SER A 124 6.33 10.20 16.94
C SER A 124 7.76 10.67 17.14
N ASP A 125 8.62 10.40 16.16
CA ASP A 125 10.01 10.85 16.15
C ASP A 125 10.57 10.77 14.71
N THR A 126 11.86 11.09 14.54
CA THR A 126 12.51 11.09 13.23
C THR A 126 13.79 10.27 13.21
N ALA A 127 13.98 9.47 12.17
CA ALA A 127 15.18 8.67 11.96
C ALA A 127 16.06 9.26 10.85
N ARG A 128 17.37 8.96 10.90
CA ARG A 128 18.27 9.31 9.80
C ARG A 128 17.96 8.41 8.59
N PRO A 129 18.01 8.88 7.34
CA PRO A 129 17.78 8.02 6.18
C PRO A 129 18.64 6.75 6.16
N GLU A 130 19.87 6.81 6.67
CA GLU A 130 20.81 5.67 6.71
C GLU A 130 20.37 4.53 7.63
N THR A 131 19.37 4.76 8.49
CA THR A 131 18.73 3.70 9.29
C THR A 131 17.92 2.73 8.43
N MET A 132 17.54 3.14 7.22
CA MET A 132 16.77 2.34 6.26
C MET A 132 17.68 1.93 5.10
N LYS A 133 17.99 0.63 5.05
CA LYS A 133 18.74 0.01 3.96
C LYS A 133 17.73 -0.64 3.01
N LEU A 134 17.61 -0.10 1.81
CA LEU A 134 16.67 -0.57 0.80
C LEU A 134 17.39 -1.44 -0.22
N ASP A 135 16.88 -2.65 -0.41
CA ASP A 135 17.27 -3.55 -1.50
C ASP A 135 16.50 -3.18 -2.78
N GLU A 136 15.25 -2.71 -2.61
CA GLU A 136 14.41 -2.18 -3.69
C GLU A 136 13.79 -0.84 -3.28
N ASN A 137 13.90 0.16 -4.15
CA ASN A 137 13.34 1.48 -3.94
C ASN A 137 12.75 2.03 -5.25
N SER A 138 11.45 1.88 -5.44
CA SER A 138 10.75 2.33 -6.64
C SER A 138 9.37 2.94 -6.32
N ALA A 139 8.70 3.43 -7.35
CA ALA A 139 7.33 3.94 -7.24
C ALA A 139 6.28 2.84 -7.00
N GLN A 140 6.63 1.57 -7.22
CA GLN A 140 5.72 0.42 -7.13
C GLN A 140 6.08 -0.55 -5.99
N ARG A 141 7.29 -0.44 -5.46
CA ARG A 141 7.81 -1.40 -4.48
C ARG A 141 8.90 -0.77 -3.63
N LEU A 142 8.88 -1.11 -2.35
CA LEU A 142 9.87 -0.77 -1.35
C LEU A 142 10.21 -2.03 -0.56
N ALA A 143 11.47 -2.44 -0.55
CA ALA A 143 11.90 -3.62 0.22
C ALA A 143 13.26 -3.38 0.85
N GLY A 144 13.46 -3.91 2.05
CA GLY A 144 14.72 -3.81 2.76
C GLY A 144 14.59 -4.00 4.26
N GLN A 145 15.48 -3.34 4.98
CA GLN A 145 15.59 -3.41 6.43
C GLN A 145 15.66 -2.02 7.04
N TRP A 146 14.85 -1.78 8.05
CA TRP A 146 14.91 -0.58 8.88
C TRP A 146 15.41 -0.93 10.27
N THR A 147 16.39 -0.19 10.77
CA THR A 147 17.01 -0.45 12.07
C THR A 147 17.08 0.85 12.87
N LEU A 148 16.41 0.87 14.01
CA LEU A 148 16.47 1.96 14.96
C LEU A 148 17.37 1.57 16.14
N SER A 149 18.33 2.43 16.44
CA SER A 149 19.25 2.25 17.55
C SER A 149 19.46 3.58 18.27
N GLY A 150 19.58 3.54 19.60
CA GLY A 150 19.68 4.72 20.44
C GLY A 150 19.03 4.53 21.81
N GLY A 151 19.15 5.52 22.69
CA GLY A 151 18.56 5.51 24.03
C GLY A 151 17.20 6.22 24.14
N VAL A 152 16.84 7.05 23.16
CA VAL A 152 15.58 7.80 23.12
C VAL A 152 14.80 7.36 21.87
N GLY A 153 13.54 6.99 22.05
CA GLY A 153 12.65 6.55 20.97
C GLY A 153 12.56 5.03 20.78
N ALA A 154 11.99 4.61 19.65
CA ALA A 154 11.88 3.20 19.33
C ALA A 154 13.26 2.60 18.97
N THR A 155 13.47 1.33 19.29
CA THR A 155 14.70 0.58 18.99
C THR A 155 14.35 -0.78 18.42
N GLY A 156 15.25 -1.36 17.64
CA GLY A 156 15.06 -2.69 17.06
C GLY A 156 15.23 -2.67 15.55
N SER A 157 14.74 -3.71 14.90
CA SER A 157 14.90 -3.87 13.46
C SER A 157 13.74 -4.64 12.86
N VAL A 158 13.33 -4.20 11.67
CA VAL A 158 12.28 -4.84 10.88
C VAL A 158 12.78 -4.99 9.44
N ARG A 159 12.58 -6.18 8.87
CA ARG A 159 12.66 -6.43 7.43
C ARG A 159 11.27 -6.41 6.84
N PHE A 160 11.17 -5.88 5.63
CA PHE A 160 9.89 -5.75 4.94
C PHE A 160 10.09 -5.84 3.43
N ALA A 161 9.03 -6.28 2.76
CA ALA A 161 8.80 -6.02 1.35
C ALA A 161 7.41 -5.42 1.24
N ALA A 162 7.22 -4.38 0.44
CA ALA A 162 5.96 -3.68 0.33
C ALA A 162 5.74 -3.24 -1.11
N SER A 163 4.76 -3.84 -1.76
CA SER A 163 4.23 -3.41 -3.04
C SER A 163 3.27 -2.24 -2.82
N LEU A 164 3.14 -1.40 -3.84
CA LEU A 164 2.20 -0.29 -3.82
C LEU A 164 0.77 -0.83 -3.64
N ALA A 165 0.19 -0.57 -2.47
CA ALA A 165 -1.14 -1.02 -2.13
C ALA A 165 -2.21 -0.03 -2.59
N LYS A 166 -1.94 1.29 -2.48
CA LYS A 166 -2.88 2.33 -2.91
C LYS A 166 -2.22 3.69 -3.10
N ARG A 167 -2.80 4.48 -4.02
CA ARG A 167 -2.54 5.92 -4.17
C ARG A 167 -3.77 6.70 -3.73
N PHE A 168 -3.58 7.64 -2.82
CA PHE A 168 -4.60 8.55 -2.32
C PHE A 168 -4.43 9.92 -2.95
N SER A 169 -5.55 10.60 -3.22
CA SER A 169 -5.57 11.99 -3.69
C SER A 169 -5.74 13.01 -2.56
N LYS A 170 -5.95 12.52 -1.33
CA LYS A 170 -6.27 13.33 -0.13
C LYS A 170 -5.57 12.73 1.08
N ASN A 171 -5.36 13.57 2.09
CA ASN A 171 -4.94 13.15 3.43
C ASN A 171 -6.12 13.13 4.40
#